data_AF-A0A957J5F5-F1
#
_entry.id   AF-A0A957J5F5-F1
#
_cell.length_a   1.000
_cell.length_b   1.000
_cell.length_c   1.000
_cell.angle_alpha   90.00
_cell.angle_beta   90.00
_cell.angle_gamma   90.00
#
_symmetry.space_group_name_H-M   'P 1'
#
loop_
_entity.id
_entity.type
_entity.pdbx_description
1 polymer ?
#
loop_
_entity_poly.entity_id
_entity_poly.type
_entity_poly.pdbx_seq_one_letter_code
_entity_poly.pdbx_strand_id
1 'polypeptide(L)' 'MMVIAFDADDTLWQNETLYARSQDVLRDVLAPYASSQQVTEALFVTEMRNLPAFGYGIKSFVLSMIETAVSLSNG' A
#
# COMPACT_ATOMS: atom_id res chain seq x y z
N MET A 1 -14.60 -36.20 -5.55
CA MET A 1 -15.12 -35.02 -4.82
C MET A 1 -14.81 -33.80 -5.67
N MET A 2 -15.79 -32.95 -5.97
CA MET A 2 -15.60 -31.73 -6.75
C MET A 2 -15.56 -30.53 -5.81
N VAL A 3 -14.56 -29.67 -5.96
CA VAL A 3 -14.36 -28.45 -5.17
C VAL A 3 -14.38 -27.26 -6.12
N ILE A 4 -15.10 -26.20 -5.75
CA ILE A 4 -15.08 -24.90 -6.42
C ILE A 4 -14.51 -23.90 -5.43
N ALA A 5 -13.46 -23.19 -5.82
CA ALA A 5 -12.83 -22.15 -5.01
C ALA A 5 -13.16 -20.77 -5.59
N PHE A 6 -13.41 -19.81 -4.71
CA PHE A 6 -13.60 -18.41 -5.04
C PHE A 6 -12.50 -17.62 -4.35
N ASP A 7 -11.93 -16.67 -5.06
CA ASP A 7 -11.14 -15.61 -4.43
C ASP A 7 -12.06 -14.71 -3.59
N ALA A 8 -11.49 -14.01 -2.64
CA ALA A 8 -12.21 -13.21 -1.65
C ALA A 8 -12.26 -11.74 -2.07
N ASP A 9 -11.10 -11.09 -2.08
CA ASP A 9 -10.96 -9.66 -2.30
C ASP A 9 -11.28 -9.30 -3.76
N ASP A 10 -12.12 -8.29 -3.95
CA ASP A 10 -12.64 -7.82 -5.24
C ASP A 10 -13.39 -8.89 -6.07
N THR A 11 -13.66 -10.06 -5.48
CA THR A 11 -14.51 -11.12 -6.03
C THR A 11 -15.81 -11.28 -5.22
N LEU A 12 -15.69 -11.48 -3.90
CA LEU A 12 -16.83 -11.60 -2.99
C LEU A 12 -17.19 -10.26 -2.33
N TRP A 13 -16.20 -9.39 -2.10
CA TRP A 13 -16.40 -8.06 -1.53
C TRP A 13 -15.40 -7.04 -2.10
N GLN A 14 -15.78 -5.76 -2.06
CA GLN A 14 -14.92 -4.66 -2.51
C GLN A 14 -13.74 -4.47 -1.54
N ASN A 15 -12.52 -4.41 -2.08
CA ASN A 15 -11.30 -4.27 -1.31
C ASN A 15 -10.37 -3.20 -1.90
N GLU A 16 -10.07 -3.21 -3.20
CA GLU A 16 -9.09 -2.31 -3.83
C GLU A 16 -9.39 -0.81 -3.62
N THR A 17 -10.66 -0.43 -3.58
CA THR A 17 -11.04 0.97 -3.34
C THR A 17 -10.59 1.49 -1.97
N LEU A 18 -10.44 0.61 -0.96
CA LEU A 18 -9.91 0.98 0.34
C LEU A 18 -8.40 1.22 0.30
N TYR A 19 -7.66 0.41 -0.46
CA TYR A 19 -6.23 0.59 -0.69
C TYR A 19 -5.96 1.90 -1.45
N ALA A 20 -6.69 2.13 -2.56
CA ALA A 20 -6.56 3.35 -3.34
C ALA A 20 -6.81 4.62 -2.50
N ARG A 21 -7.89 4.65 -1.71
CA ARG A 21 -8.18 5.78 -0.80
C ARG A 21 -7.09 5.99 0.25
N SER A 22 -6.50 4.91 0.76
CA SER A 22 -5.41 5.02 1.73
C SER A 22 -4.15 5.62 1.10
N GLN A 23 -3.85 5.28 -0.16
CA GLN A 23 -2.77 5.93 -0.90
C GLN A 23 -3.08 7.41 -1.17
N ASP A 24 -4.32 7.77 -1.51
CA ASP A 24 -4.72 9.16 -1.69
C ASP A 24 -4.44 9.99 -0.43
N VAL A 25 -4.88 9.48 0.73
CA VAL A 25 -4.62 10.12 2.03
C VAL A 25 -3.12 10.24 2.31
N LEU A 26 -2.31 9.22 2.00
CA LEU A 26 -0.86 9.31 2.17
C LEU A 26 -0.24 10.43 1.33
N ARG A 27 -0.67 10.58 0.09
CA ARG A 27 -0.18 11.62 -0.82
C ARG A 27 -0.56 13.01 -0.31
N ASP A 28 -1.76 13.16 0.24
CA ASP A 28 -2.20 14.42 0.86
C ASP A 28 -1.37 14.75 2.11
N VAL A 29 -1.11 13.76 2.97
CA VAL A 29 -0.26 13.92 4.17
C VAL A 29 1.17 14.29 3.80
N LEU A 30 1.71 13.72 2.73
CA LEU A 30 3.10 13.94 2.30
C LEU A 30 3.28 15.07 1.28
N ALA A 31 2.21 15.79 0.92
CA ALA A 31 2.25 16.90 -0.03
C ALA A 31 3.29 18.00 0.30
N PRO A 32 3.61 18.31 1.57
CA PRO A 32 4.67 19.27 1.89
C PRO A 32 6.10 18.78 1.58
N TYR A 33 6.30 17.46 1.43
CA TYR A 33 7.60 16.81 1.33
C TYR A 33 7.92 16.30 -0.08
N ALA A 34 6.90 15.86 -0.82
CA ALA A 34 7.08 15.27 -2.14
C ALA A 34 5.82 15.44 -3.00
N SER A 35 5.98 15.39 -4.33
CA SER A 35 4.85 15.33 -5.25
C SER A 35 4.09 14.01 -5.13
N SER A 36 2.81 14.02 -5.50
CA SER A 36 1.94 12.83 -5.56
C SER A 36 2.59 11.66 -6.32
N GLN A 37 3.27 11.95 -7.43
CA GLN A 37 3.99 10.94 -8.21
C GLN A 37 5.16 10.34 -7.43
N GLN A 38 5.99 11.19 -6.81
CA GLN A 38 7.13 10.73 -6.00
C GLN A 38 6.69 9.87 -4.81
N VAL A 39 5.59 10.22 -4.14
CA VAL A 39 5.04 9.41 -3.04
C VAL A 39 4.59 8.04 -3.55
N THR A 40 3.90 7.99 -4.69
CA THR A 40 3.44 6.73 -5.31
C THR A 40 4.61 5.83 -5.68
N GLU A 41 5.63 6.38 -6.33
CA GLU A 41 6.83 5.63 -6.74
C GLU A 41 7.62 5.13 -5.53
N ALA A 42 7.81 5.98 -4.51
CA ALA A 42 8.53 5.61 -3.29
C ALA A 42 7.79 4.53 -2.48
N LEU A 43 6.46 4.61 -2.40
CA LEU A 43 5.64 3.59 -1.75
C LEU A 43 5.80 2.23 -2.46
N PHE A 44 5.67 2.20 -3.79
CA PHE A 44 5.84 0.97 -4.56
C PHE A 44 7.23 0.34 -4.34
N VAL A 45 8.30 1.14 -4.39
CA VAL A 45 9.67 0.66 -4.14
C VAL A 45 9.80 0.07 -2.73
N THR A 46 9.21 0.74 -1.73
CA THR A 46 9.24 0.30 -0.33
C THR A 46 8.47 -1.01 -0.15
N GLU A 47 7.26 -1.12 -0.71
CA GLU A 47 6.47 -2.35 -0.69
C GLU A 47 7.20 -3.52 -1.35
N MET A 48 7.79 -3.31 -2.54
CA MET A 48 8.53 -4.37 -3.24
C MET A 48 9.75 -4.83 -2.47
N ARG A 49 10.46 -3.91 -1.80
CA ARG A 49 11.58 -4.26 -0.93
C ARG A 49 11.12 -5.05 0.31
N ASN A 50 9.95 -4.74 0.86
CA ASN A 50 9.42 -5.36 2.08
C ASN A 50 8.66 -6.67 1.81
N LEU A 51 8.24 -6.92 0.57
CA LEU A 51 7.45 -8.08 0.17
C LEU A 51 8.05 -9.42 0.61
N PRO A 52 9.37 -9.68 0.50
CA PRO A 52 9.96 -10.95 0.95
C PRO A 52 9.88 -11.18 2.46
N ALA A 53 9.79 -10.10 3.26
CA ALA A 53 9.79 -10.17 4.72
C ALA A 53 8.37 -10.21 5.29
N PHE A 54 7.45 -9.42 4.72
CA PHE A 54 6.11 -9.22 5.28
C PHE A 54 5.00 -9.90 4.49
N GLY A 55 5.26 -10.30 3.25
CA GLY A 55 4.23 -10.83 2.34
C GLY A 55 3.18 -9.77 1.98
N TYR A 56 2.02 -10.26 1.54
CA TYR A 56 0.88 -9.42 1.12
C TYR A 56 -0.05 -9.07 2.28
N GLY A 57 -0.85 -8.02 2.08
CA GLY A 57 -1.98 -7.66 2.92
C GLY A 57 -1.78 -6.36 3.72
N ILE A 58 -2.85 -5.96 4.41
CA ILE A 58 -3.01 -4.61 4.96
C ILE A 58 -1.91 -4.20 5.96
N LYS A 59 -1.36 -5.14 6.74
CA LYS A 59 -0.29 -4.85 7.70
C LYS A 59 1.03 -4.54 7.00
N SER A 60 1.38 -5.33 5.99
CA SER A 60 2.58 -5.13 5.16
C SER A 60 2.51 -3.77 4.44
N PHE A 61 1.32 -3.47 3.91
CA PHE A 61 1.02 -2.19 3.27
C PHE A 61 1.21 -1.01 4.23
N VAL A 62 0.58 -1.03 5.40
CA VAL A 62 0.69 0.06 6.40
C VAL A 62 2.12 0.27 6.89
N LEU A 63 2.87 -0.81 7.15
CA LEU A 63 4.28 -0.70 7.54
C LEU A 63 5.12 -0.03 6.44
N SER A 64 4.87 -0.39 5.19
CA SER A 64 5.55 0.22 4.03
C SER A 64 5.16 1.68 3.83
N MET A 65 3.90 2.07 4.11
CA MET A 65 3.49 3.48 4.11
C MET A 65 4.22 4.29 5.18
N ILE A 66 4.33 3.75 6.41
CA ILE A 66 5.04 4.41 7.51
C ILE A 66 6.51 4.62 7.15
N GLU A 67 7.17 3.58 6.64
CA GLU A 67 8.57 3.66 6.24
C GLU A 67 8.79 4.66 5.10
N THR A 68 7.90 4.66 4.10
CA THR A 68 7.92 5.64 3.01
C THR A 68 7.76 7.06 3.53
N ALA A 69 6.83 7.29 4.46
CA ALA A 69 6.58 8.59 5.05
C ALA A 69 7.80 9.12 5.81
N VAL A 70 8.44 8.28 6.64
CA VAL A 70 9.68 8.62 7.35
C VAL A 70 10.80 8.94 6.35
N SER A 71 10.94 8.13 5.29
CA SER A 71 11.99 8.34 4.29
C SER A 71 11.82 9.65 3.50
N LEU A 72 10.59 10.02 3.13
CA LEU A 72 10.34 11.24 2.35
C LEU A 72 10.35 12.50 3.20
N SER A 73 9.97 12.40 4.47
CA SER A 73 9.96 13.53 5.41
C SER A 73 11.30 13.83 6.08
N ASN A 74 12.26 12.89 6.02
CA ASN A 74 13.55 12.94 6.72
C ASN A 74 13.46 12.96 8.26
N GLY A 75 12.40 12.43 8.87
CA GLY A 75 12.29 12.27 10.33
C GLY A 75 10.89 12.44 10.88
#